data_AF-A0ABD0NZY2-F1
#
_entry.id   AF-A0ABD0NZY2-F1
#
_cell.length_a   1.000
_cell.length_b   1.000
_cell.length_c   1.000
_cell.angle_alpha   90.00
_cell.angle_beta   90.00
_cell.angle_gamma   90.00
#
_symmetry.space_group_name_H-M   'P 1'
#
loop_
_entity.id
_entity.type
_entity.pdbx_description
1 polymer ?
#
loop_
_entity_poly.entity_id
_entity_poly.type
_entity_poly.pdbx_seq_one_letter_code
_entity_poly.pdbx_strand_id
1 'polypeptide(L)'
;VWEYDDVNDTADPQQTAESGFYPPYELQNFKWSDLSVNDNQSDPTVTLCGGEKTESFLNGTLCLQFSAFESEGRDKAWPSLLHNANSSQLRVWLHGVTPRGNDSRFALEFHSVGESEFQGRVDVHSSIDDEYTPSIFK
;
A
#
# COMPACT_ATOMS: atom_id res chain seq x y z
N VAL A 1 4.88 9.00 1.42
CA VAL A 1 5.58 7.69 1.49
C VAL A 1 6.80 7.86 2.37
N TRP A 2 6.94 6.99 3.35
CA TRP A 2 8.05 6.98 4.28
C TRP A 2 9.12 5.99 3.82
N GLU A 3 10.36 6.28 4.17
CA GLU A 3 11.49 5.37 4.03
C GLU A 3 12.34 5.48 5.29
N TYR A 4 12.82 4.35 5.79
CA TYR A 4 13.66 4.30 6.97
C TYR A 4 14.71 3.20 6.84
N ASP A 5 15.82 3.38 7.54
CA ASP A 5 16.93 2.44 7.61
C ASP A 5 16.63 1.36 8.67
N ASP A 6 16.29 0.16 8.21
CA ASP A 6 15.91 -0.99 9.04
C ASP A 6 17.11 -1.91 9.29
N VAL A 7 18.13 -1.36 9.95
CA VAL A 7 19.41 -2.03 10.21
C VAL A 7 19.25 -3.39 10.92
N ASN A 8 18.16 -3.57 11.68
CA ASN A 8 17.87 -4.80 12.43
C ASN A 8 16.90 -5.74 11.71
N ASP A 9 16.46 -5.41 10.49
CA ASP A 9 15.55 -6.20 9.67
C ASP A 9 14.25 -6.61 10.38
N THR A 10 13.66 -5.70 11.15
CA THR A 10 12.44 -5.97 11.93
C THR A 10 11.17 -5.66 11.16
N ALA A 11 11.27 -4.84 10.10
CA ALA A 11 10.15 -4.24 9.38
C ALA A 11 9.14 -3.51 10.29
N ASP A 12 9.58 -3.05 11.47
CA ASP A 12 8.75 -2.36 12.44
C ASP A 12 9.20 -0.88 12.57
N PRO A 13 8.51 0.06 11.89
CA PRO A 13 8.87 1.47 11.95
C PRO A 13 8.71 2.06 13.35
N GLN A 14 7.96 1.43 14.26
CA GLN A 14 7.83 1.91 15.66
C GLN A 14 9.08 1.64 16.50
N GLN A 15 9.93 0.69 16.07
CA GLN A 15 11.20 0.38 16.72
C GLN A 15 12.38 1.17 16.13
N THR A 16 12.16 1.85 15.01
CA THR A 16 13.17 2.68 14.36
C THR A 16 13.25 4.05 15.03
N ALA A 17 14.46 4.49 15.39
CA ALA A 17 14.67 5.83 15.91
C ALA A 17 14.33 6.89 14.86
N GLU A 18 13.85 8.07 15.27
CA GLU A 18 13.50 9.16 14.35
C GLU A 18 14.64 9.54 13.38
N SER A 19 15.89 9.46 13.84
CA SER A 19 17.07 9.73 13.02
C SER A 19 17.32 8.69 11.91
N GLY A 20 16.68 7.52 12.00
CA GLY A 20 16.72 6.47 10.98
C GLY A 20 15.70 6.68 9.86
N PHE A 21 14.79 7.65 10.00
CA PHE A 21 13.87 8.02 8.93
C PHE A 21 14.51 9.02 7.97
N TYR A 22 14.38 8.73 6.68
CA TYR A 22 14.67 9.71 5.66
C TYR A 22 13.51 10.71 5.52
N PRO A 23 13.73 11.91 4.95
CA PRO A 23 12.64 12.83 4.65
C PRO A 23 11.54 12.13 3.82
N PRO A 24 10.25 12.27 4.19
CA PRO A 24 9.16 11.60 3.49
C PRO A 24 9.02 12.12 2.06
N TYR A 25 8.59 11.24 1.15
CA TYR A 25 8.12 11.64 -0.17
C TYR A 25 6.68 12.10 -0.06
N GLU A 26 6.45 13.40 -0.19
CA GLU A 26 5.13 14.00 -0.06
C GLU A 26 4.29 13.74 -1.31
N LEU A 27 3.20 12.99 -1.18
CA LEU A 27 2.38 12.57 -2.32
C LEU A 27 1.73 13.75 -3.06
N GLN A 28 1.54 14.88 -2.40
CA GLN A 28 1.07 16.13 -3.01
C GLN A 28 2.06 16.73 -4.03
N ASN A 29 3.34 16.36 -3.97
CA ASN A 29 4.37 16.82 -4.91
C ASN A 29 4.52 15.90 -6.12
N PHE A 30 3.84 14.75 -6.12
CA PHE A 30 3.95 13.77 -7.20
C PHE A 30 3.31 14.32 -8.47
N LYS A 31 3.99 14.06 -9.60
CA LYS A 31 3.37 14.19 -10.91
C LYS A 31 2.75 12.86 -11.27
N TRP A 32 1.43 12.88 -11.43
CA TRP A 32 0.64 11.71 -11.74
C TRP A 32 0.43 11.58 -13.25
N SER A 33 0.45 10.34 -13.72
CA SER A 33 0.09 9.97 -15.09
C SER A 33 -1.43 10.00 -15.28
N ASP A 34 -1.85 9.94 -16.55
CA ASP A 34 -3.26 9.77 -16.88
C ASP A 34 -3.80 8.47 -16.29
N LEU A 35 -5.08 8.50 -15.92
CA LEU A 35 -5.77 7.32 -15.38
C LEU A 35 -5.87 6.22 -16.43
N SER A 36 -5.43 5.02 -16.07
CA SER A 36 -5.65 3.82 -16.88
C SER A 36 -6.87 3.08 -16.35
N VAL A 37 -7.92 2.99 -17.16
CA VAL A 37 -9.19 2.35 -16.80
C VAL A 37 -9.33 1.04 -17.56
N ASN A 38 -9.61 -0.03 -16.84
CA ASN A 38 -10.02 -1.31 -17.40
C ASN A 38 -11.47 -1.57 -17.00
N ASP A 39 -12.36 -1.40 -17.98
CA ASP A 39 -13.81 -1.53 -17.84
C ASP A 39 -14.26 -2.98 -18.06
N ASN A 40 -13.85 -3.87 -17.15
CA ASN A 40 -14.44 -5.19 -17.07
C ASN A 40 -15.75 -5.08 -16.29
N GLN A 41 -16.88 -5.47 -16.90
CA GLN A 41 -18.22 -5.24 -16.33
C GLN A 41 -18.38 -5.79 -14.89
N SER A 42 -17.75 -6.92 -14.57
CA SER A 42 -17.85 -7.53 -13.24
C SER A 42 -16.92 -6.90 -12.20
N ASP A 43 -15.71 -6.50 -12.63
CA ASP A 43 -14.61 -6.10 -11.76
C ASP A 43 -13.82 -4.93 -12.38
N PRO A 44 -14.40 -3.72 -12.45
CA PRO A 44 -13.73 -2.59 -13.06
C PRO A 44 -12.52 -2.18 -12.23
N THR A 45 -11.43 -1.80 -12.91
CA THR A 45 -10.20 -1.35 -12.25
C THR A 45 -9.71 -0.02 -12.80
N VAL A 46 -9.17 0.82 -11.92
CA VAL A 46 -8.57 2.11 -12.26
C VAL A 46 -7.18 2.16 -11.67
N THR A 47 -6.17 2.43 -12.50
CA THR A 47 -4.78 2.55 -12.09
C THR A 47 -4.28 3.98 -12.26
N LEU A 48 -3.60 4.48 -11.22
CA LEU A 48 -2.98 5.78 -11.16
C LEU A 48 -1.51 5.59 -10.73
N CYS A 49 -0.57 5.98 -11.58
CA CYS A 49 0.86 5.94 -11.27
C CYS A 49 1.46 7.34 -11.26
N GLY A 50 2.46 7.58 -10.42
CA GLY A 50 3.14 8.87 -10.34
C GLY A 50 4.50 8.78 -9.68
N GLY A 51 5.24 9.88 -9.75
CA GLY A 51 6.56 10.01 -9.13
C GLY A 51 6.93 11.46 -8.88
N GLU A 52 7.94 11.66 -8.04
CA GLU A 52 8.53 12.97 -7.77
C GLU A 52 9.85 13.12 -8.54
N LYS A 53 10.28 14.36 -8.80
CA LYS A 53 11.59 14.63 -9.42
C LYS A 53 12.73 14.57 -8.40
N THR A 54 12.89 13.41 -7.74
CA THR A 54 14.01 13.11 -6.84
C THR A 54 14.91 12.06 -7.46
N GLU A 55 16.15 11.94 -6.98
CA GLU A 55 17.10 10.92 -7.46
C GLU A 55 16.52 9.50 -7.33
N SER A 56 15.85 9.20 -6.22
CA SER A 56 15.19 7.92 -5.98
C SER A 56 14.08 7.60 -6.98
N PHE A 57 13.34 8.60 -7.44
CA PHE A 57 12.19 8.44 -8.34
C PHE A 57 12.49 8.76 -9.81
N LEU A 58 13.76 8.98 -10.21
CA LEU A 58 14.12 9.25 -11.60
C LEU A 58 13.57 8.21 -12.59
N ASN A 59 13.62 6.94 -12.21
CA ASN A 59 13.00 5.80 -12.93
C ASN A 59 11.95 5.08 -12.08
N GLY A 60 11.57 5.69 -10.95
CA GLY A 60 10.71 5.10 -9.95
C GLY A 60 9.28 5.60 -10.06
N THR A 61 8.31 4.74 -9.78
CA THR A 61 6.90 5.12 -9.69
C THR A 61 6.24 4.49 -8.47
N LEU A 62 5.29 5.23 -7.90
CA LEU A 62 4.26 4.71 -7.01
C LEU A 62 2.99 4.52 -7.83
N CYS A 63 2.38 3.35 -7.74
CA CYS A 63 1.14 3.05 -8.40
C CYS A 63 0.06 2.63 -7.40
N LEU A 64 -1.15 3.12 -7.65
CA LEU A 64 -2.38 2.84 -6.91
C LEU A 64 -3.37 2.25 -7.90
N GLN A 65 -3.89 1.05 -7.61
CA GLN A 65 -4.96 0.44 -8.39
C GLN A 65 -6.18 0.25 -7.49
N PHE A 66 -7.29 0.83 -7.92
CA PHE A 66 -8.60 0.67 -7.30
C PHE A 66 -9.39 -0.38 -8.06
N SER A 67 -10.04 -1.27 -7.33
CA SER A 67 -10.94 -2.28 -7.88
C SER A 67 -12.28 -2.21 -7.15
N ALA A 68 -13.37 -2.32 -7.90
CA ALA A 68 -14.72 -2.53 -7.38
C ALA A 68 -15.25 -3.87 -7.90
N PHE A 69 -16.27 -4.41 -7.25
CA PHE A 69 -16.75 -5.77 -7.49
C PHE A 69 -18.28 -5.78 -7.52
N GLU A 70 -18.88 -6.61 -8.37
CA GLU A 70 -20.35 -6.75 -8.43
C GLU A 70 -20.91 -7.83 -7.49
N SER A 71 -20.08 -8.77 -7.07
CA SER A 71 -20.51 -9.96 -6.31
C SER A 71 -19.42 -10.45 -5.35
N GLU A 72 -19.78 -11.39 -4.48
CA GLU A 72 -18.83 -11.99 -3.56
C GLU A 72 -17.83 -12.91 -4.29
N GLY A 73 -16.55 -12.75 -3.98
CA GLY A 73 -15.50 -13.50 -4.65
C GLY A 73 -14.12 -13.28 -4.04
N ARG A 74 -13.12 -13.87 -4.68
CA ARG A 74 -11.70 -13.69 -4.35
C ARG A 74 -10.92 -13.50 -5.64
N ASP A 75 -9.95 -12.59 -5.58
CA ASP A 75 -9.03 -12.39 -6.69
C ASP A 75 -8.17 -13.63 -6.94
N LYS A 76 -7.88 -13.91 -8.21
CA LYS A 76 -6.89 -14.94 -8.60
C LYS A 76 -5.47 -14.54 -8.21
N ALA A 77 -5.20 -13.24 -8.09
CA ALA A 77 -3.92 -12.73 -7.66
C ALA A 77 -3.82 -12.77 -6.13
N TRP A 78 -2.67 -13.23 -5.62
CA TRP A 78 -2.35 -13.17 -4.20
C TRP A 78 -2.36 -11.70 -3.70
N PRO A 79 -2.82 -11.43 -2.46
CA PRO A 79 -3.20 -12.39 -1.42
C PRO A 79 -4.66 -12.88 -1.49
N SER A 80 -5.35 -12.74 -2.63
CA SER A 80 -6.70 -13.29 -2.85
C SER A 80 -7.72 -12.86 -1.80
N LEU A 81 -7.69 -11.57 -1.45
CA LEU A 81 -8.59 -10.96 -0.47
C LEU A 81 -10.05 -11.18 -0.88
N LEU A 82 -10.88 -11.54 0.10
CA LEU A 82 -12.33 -11.63 -0.08
C LEU A 82 -12.88 -10.25 -0.43
N HIS A 83 -13.73 -10.19 -1.44
CA HIS A 83 -14.48 -9.00 -1.82
C HIS A 83 -15.96 -9.33 -1.99
N ASN A 84 -16.79 -8.30 -1.98
CA ASN A 84 -18.20 -8.32 -2.33
C ASN A 84 -18.64 -6.96 -2.92
N ALA A 85 -19.91 -6.86 -3.28
CA ALA A 85 -20.52 -5.65 -3.87
C ALA A 85 -20.43 -4.38 -3.02
N ASN A 86 -20.16 -4.51 -1.71
CA ASN A 86 -20.04 -3.39 -0.76
C ASN A 86 -18.59 -3.07 -0.40
N SER A 87 -17.62 -3.65 -1.11
CA SER A 87 -16.19 -3.47 -0.84
C SER A 87 -15.45 -2.98 -2.07
N SER A 88 -14.37 -2.25 -1.83
CA SER A 88 -13.37 -1.91 -2.84
C SER A 88 -12.01 -2.38 -2.36
N GLN A 89 -11.12 -2.66 -3.30
CA GLN A 89 -9.73 -3.03 -2.99
C GLN A 89 -8.76 -2.01 -3.56
N LEU A 90 -7.78 -1.62 -2.74
CA LEU A 90 -6.66 -0.77 -3.12
C LEU A 90 -5.38 -1.62 -3.14
N ARG A 91 -4.76 -1.74 -4.32
CA ARG A 91 -3.43 -2.30 -4.47
C ARG A 91 -2.42 -1.17 -4.63
N VAL A 92 -1.33 -1.25 -3.86
CA VAL A 92 -0.25 -0.26 -3.90
C VAL A 92 1.06 -0.96 -4.18
N TRP A 93 1.86 -0.42 -5.09
CA TRP A 93 3.21 -0.92 -5.33
C TRP A 93 4.16 0.21 -5.73
N LEU A 94 5.43 0.02 -5.37
CA LEU A 94 6.55 0.82 -5.86
C LEU A 94 7.23 0.04 -6.98
N HIS A 95 7.60 0.71 -8.07
CA HIS A 95 8.32 0.12 -9.18
C HIS A 95 9.55 0.95 -9.50
N GLY A 96 10.74 0.35 -9.55
CA GLY A 96 11.97 1.03 -10.00
C GLY A 96 12.48 2.15 -9.08
N VAL A 97 11.95 2.29 -7.87
CA VAL A 97 12.42 3.29 -6.89
C VAL A 97 13.79 2.88 -6.36
N THR A 98 14.77 3.78 -6.46
CA THR A 98 16.11 3.55 -5.90
C THR A 98 16.11 3.91 -4.42
N PRO A 99 16.39 2.96 -3.51
CA PRO A 99 16.46 3.27 -2.08
C PRO A 99 17.62 4.21 -1.75
N ARG A 100 17.46 5.00 -0.68
CA ARG A 100 18.47 5.95 -0.18
C ARG A 100 19.50 5.30 0.74
N GLY A 101 19.16 4.16 1.34
CA GLY A 101 19.99 3.37 2.24
C GLY A 101 20.18 1.94 1.77
N ASN A 102 21.10 1.22 2.43
CA ASN A 102 21.36 -0.18 2.13
C ASN A 102 20.28 -1.09 2.74
N ASP A 103 19.76 -0.73 3.92
CA ASP A 103 18.75 -1.50 4.64
C ASP A 103 17.39 -0.75 4.62
N SER A 104 17.13 -0.03 3.53
CA SER A 104 15.92 0.76 3.35
C SER A 104 14.65 -0.09 3.33
N ARG A 105 13.69 0.29 4.18
CA ARG A 105 12.30 -0.16 4.14
C ARG A 105 11.39 1.01 3.77
N PHE A 106 10.30 0.71 3.06
CA PHE A 106 9.28 1.70 2.69
C PHE A 106 8.00 1.46 3.48
N ALA A 107 7.34 2.54 3.86
CA ALA A 107 6.04 2.52 4.52
C ALA A 107 5.09 3.54 3.89
N LEU A 108 3.79 3.23 3.95
CA LEU A 108 2.74 4.13 3.49
C LEU A 108 1.92 4.59 4.69
N GLU A 109 1.75 5.91 4.79
CA GLU A 109 0.91 6.51 5.81
C GLU A 109 -0.52 6.68 5.26
N PHE A 110 -1.50 6.30 6.07
CA PHE A 110 -2.92 6.44 5.78
C PHE A 110 -3.58 7.29 6.86
N HIS A 111 -4.34 8.28 6.41
CA HIS A 111 -5.18 9.12 7.28
C HIS A 111 -6.63 8.82 6.97
N SER A 112 -7.40 8.45 7.99
CA SER A 112 -8.85 8.28 7.90
C SER A 112 -9.56 9.44 8.59
N VAL A 113 -10.66 9.91 8.02
CA VAL A 113 -11.56 10.87 8.67
C VAL A 113 -12.73 10.10 9.27
N GLY A 114 -12.99 10.31 10.55
CA GLY A 114 -14.08 9.65 11.28
C GLY A 114 -14.75 10.58 12.27
N GLU A 115 -15.82 10.09 12.90
CA GLU A 115 -16.52 10.83 13.96
C GLU A 115 -15.65 10.92 15.22
N SER A 116 -15.74 12.04 15.94
CA SER A 116 -14.90 12.32 17.11
C SER A 116 -15.03 11.31 18.25
N GLU A 117 -16.15 10.59 18.30
CA GLU A 117 -16.42 9.57 19.33
C GLU A 117 -15.86 8.18 18.95
N PHE A 118 -15.40 8.01 17.72
CA PHE A 118 -14.82 6.75 17.23
C PHE A 118 -13.29 6.83 17.22
N GLN A 119 -12.64 6.08 18.12
CA GLN A 119 -11.22 5.77 17.97
C GLN A 119 -11.06 4.71 16.87
N GLY A 120 -10.45 5.09 15.75
CA GLY A 120 -10.06 4.14 14.72
C GLY A 120 -9.14 3.08 15.31
N ARG A 121 -9.57 1.81 15.23
CA ARG A 121 -8.79 0.66 15.65
C ARG A 121 -8.57 -0.25 14.44
N VAL A 122 -7.35 -0.76 14.32
CA VAL A 122 -7.07 -1.87 13.40
C VAL A 122 -7.34 -3.16 14.16
N ASP A 123 -8.42 -3.85 13.80
CA ASP A 123 -8.72 -5.17 14.30
C ASP A 123 -8.02 -6.21 13.42
N VAL A 124 -7.10 -6.97 14.04
CA VAL A 124 -6.39 -8.06 13.35
C VAL A 124 -7.21 -9.33 13.52
N HIS A 125 -7.65 -9.91 12.41
CA HIS A 125 -8.38 -11.16 12.40
C HIS A 125 -7.42 -12.33 12.15
N SER A 126 -7.64 -13.44 12.86
CA SER A 126 -6.92 -14.69 12.60
C SER A 126 -7.91 -15.76 12.20
N SER A 127 -7.53 -16.57 11.23
CA SER A 127 -8.27 -17.65 10.61
C SER A 127 -7.50 -18.97 10.76
N ILE A 128 -8.17 -20.10 10.52
CA ILE A 128 -7.53 -21.43 10.57
C ILE A 128 -6.40 -21.54 9.53
N ASP A 129 -6.52 -20.84 8.40
CA ASP A 129 -5.52 -20.87 7.34
C ASP A 129 -4.21 -20.15 7.74
N ASP A 130 -4.22 -19.33 8.80
CA ASP A 130 -3.02 -18.69 9.37
C ASP A 130 -2.08 -19.65 10.09
N GLU A 131 -2.57 -20.83 10.50
CA GLU A 131 -1.75 -21.86 11.15
C GLU A 131 -0.73 -22.46 10.16
N TYR A 132 -1.06 -22.49 8.86
CA TYR A 132 -0.27 -23.17 7.82
C TYR A 132 0.42 -22.22 6.85
N THR A 133 -0.01 -20.96 6.76
CA THR A 133 0.65 -19.89 5.97
C THR A 133 0.63 -18.56 6.75
N PRO A 134 1.46 -18.44 7.79
CA PRO A 134 1.52 -17.23 8.60
C PRO A 134 1.91 -16.02 7.74
N SER A 135 1.26 -14.87 8.00
CA SER A 135 1.37 -13.56 7.33
C SER A 135 0.60 -13.36 6.02
N ILE A 136 0.04 -14.42 5.41
CA ILE A 136 -0.77 -14.29 4.18
C ILE A 136 -2.25 -14.04 4.49
N PHE A 137 -2.76 -14.54 5.62
CA PHE A 137 -4.18 -14.46 5.99
C PHE A 137 -4.48 -13.63 7.26
N LYS A 138 -3.48 -12.90 7.77
CA LYS A 138 -3.63 -11.95 8.89
C LYS A 138 -4.13 -10.58 8.44
#